data_AF-A0A4P9VTP7-F1
#
_entry.id   AF-A0A4P9VTP7-F1
#
_cell.length_a   1.000
_cell.length_b   1.000
_cell.length_c   1.000
_cell.angle_alpha   90.00
_cell.angle_beta   90.00
_cell.angle_gamma   90.00
#
_symmetry.space_group_name_H-M   'P 1'
#
loop_
_entity.id
_entity.type
_entity.pdbx_description
1 polymer ?
#
loop_
_entity_poly.entity_id
_entity_poly.type
_entity_poly.pdbx_seq_one_letter_code
_entity_poly.pdbx_strand_id
1 'polypeptide(L)'
;MYKSQEKTSNQVKAIKSAQSAIKKNPNNHLPLKNRKKIWLAYGPIDTNEENIAVQNEGYFKRVQLATDTCKKVLPIWEQYIGINGIPHKALDYANQYLSKNLNADELQELANSLLAGLDNTQDLSDDQLNAVLVGYACVDMLLTLIGDCYCEDLDDDDEDLDFWDTSMYAAAAFSGGYPWLDSPFQSSPIKLGEYWQWYIDHAATL
;
A
#
# COMPACT_ATOMS: atom_id res chain seq x y z
N MET A 1 11.39 -16.70 -24.89
CA MET A 1 11.58 -17.71 -23.83
C MET A 1 12.47 -17.21 -22.68
N TYR A 2 13.64 -16.60 -22.96
CA TYR A 2 14.54 -16.05 -21.92
C TYR A 2 13.93 -14.98 -20.98
N LYS A 3 13.23 -13.96 -21.50
CA LYS A 3 12.66 -12.87 -20.66
C LYS A 3 11.61 -13.34 -19.64
N SER A 4 10.88 -14.41 -19.91
CA SER A 4 9.86 -14.94 -19.00
C SER A 4 10.50 -15.72 -17.84
N GLN A 5 11.56 -16.49 -18.10
CA GLN A 5 12.31 -17.21 -17.06
C GLN A 5 13.06 -16.27 -16.11
N GLU A 6 13.56 -15.15 -16.62
CA GLU A 6 14.28 -14.14 -15.82
C GLU A 6 13.33 -13.33 -14.90
N LYS A 7 12.13 -12.96 -15.39
CA LYS A 7 11.07 -12.34 -14.57
C LYS A 7 10.65 -13.23 -13.40
N THR A 8 10.36 -14.52 -13.64
CA THR A 8 9.99 -15.47 -12.59
C THR A 8 11.12 -15.67 -11.57
N SER A 9 12.37 -15.64 -12.01
CA SER A 9 13.55 -15.72 -11.14
C SER A 9 13.68 -14.51 -10.20
N ASN A 10 13.40 -13.29 -10.68
CA ASN A 10 13.51 -12.08 -9.87
C ASN A 10 12.39 -11.97 -8.82
N GLN A 11 11.15 -12.32 -9.18
CA GLN A 11 10.04 -12.36 -8.22
C GLN A 11 10.28 -13.37 -7.10
N VAL A 12 10.70 -14.59 -7.43
CA VAL A 12 11.03 -15.62 -6.42
C VAL A 12 12.13 -15.14 -5.46
N LYS A 13 13.15 -14.42 -5.96
CA LYS A 13 14.20 -13.84 -5.11
C LYS A 13 13.66 -12.73 -4.19
N ALA A 14 12.83 -11.83 -4.71
CA ALA A 14 12.22 -10.75 -3.94
C ALA A 14 11.33 -11.30 -2.81
N ILE A 15 10.46 -12.27 -3.12
CA ILE A 15 9.60 -12.95 -2.14
C ILE A 15 10.42 -13.63 -1.04
N LYS A 16 11.45 -14.41 -1.40
CA LYS A 16 12.34 -15.06 -0.41
C LYS A 16 13.09 -14.05 0.46
N SER A 17 13.52 -12.92 -0.13
CA SER A 17 14.16 -11.83 0.60
C SER A 17 13.20 -11.21 1.62
N ALA A 18 11.94 -10.97 1.23
CA ALA A 18 10.91 -10.42 2.11
C ALA A 18 10.56 -11.38 3.26
N GLN A 19 10.34 -12.68 2.97
CA GLN A 19 10.10 -13.70 4.00
C GLN A 19 11.25 -13.79 5.02
N SER A 20 12.48 -13.66 4.53
CA SER A 20 13.67 -13.67 5.38
C SER A 20 13.79 -12.41 6.23
N ALA A 21 13.32 -11.26 5.73
CA ALA A 21 13.37 -9.99 6.45
C ALA A 21 12.42 -10.00 7.65
N ILE A 22 11.16 -10.43 7.48
CA ILE A 22 10.19 -10.53 8.57
C ILE A 22 10.72 -11.43 9.69
N LYS A 23 11.22 -12.62 9.36
CA LYS A 23 11.76 -13.59 10.35
C LYS A 23 12.93 -13.05 11.16
N LYS A 24 13.68 -12.09 10.62
CA LYS A 24 14.84 -11.48 11.28
C LYS A 24 14.47 -10.20 12.03
N ASN A 25 13.31 -9.60 11.75
CA ASN A 25 12.87 -8.38 12.38
C ASN A 25 12.14 -8.72 13.70
N PRO A 26 12.60 -8.21 14.86
CA PRO A 26 11.99 -8.54 16.15
C PRO A 26 10.53 -8.11 16.29
N ASN A 27 10.08 -7.11 15.52
CA ASN A 27 8.70 -6.64 15.52
C ASN A 27 7.85 -7.26 14.40
N ASN A 28 8.39 -8.27 13.67
CA ASN A 28 7.79 -8.84 12.46
C ASN A 28 7.48 -7.81 11.36
N HIS A 29 8.14 -6.65 11.38
CA HIS A 29 8.00 -5.63 10.35
C HIS A 29 8.67 -6.06 9.03
N LEU A 30 8.05 -5.73 7.90
CA LEU A 30 8.65 -5.87 6.57
C LEU A 30 9.18 -4.50 6.12
N PRO A 31 10.50 -4.27 6.13
CA PRO A 31 11.08 -2.95 5.79
C PRO A 31 10.79 -2.52 4.35
N LEU A 32 10.68 -1.20 4.12
CA LEU A 32 10.40 -0.60 2.82
C LEU A 32 11.25 -1.15 1.67
N LYS A 33 12.57 -1.29 1.87
CA LYS A 33 13.48 -1.85 0.86
C LYS A 33 13.07 -3.21 0.33
N ASN A 34 12.43 -4.03 1.18
CA ASN A 34 11.94 -5.35 0.79
C ASN A 34 10.62 -5.25 0.03
N ARG A 35 9.77 -4.26 0.33
CA ARG A 35 8.55 -3.96 -0.42
C ARG A 35 8.89 -3.41 -1.81
N LYS A 36 9.81 -2.44 -1.90
CA LYS A 36 10.37 -1.91 -3.17
C LYS A 36 10.93 -3.04 -4.06
N LYS A 37 11.63 -4.03 -3.48
CA LYS A 37 12.12 -5.20 -4.23
C LYS A 37 11.00 -6.07 -4.82
N ILE A 38 9.87 -6.21 -4.13
CA ILE A 38 8.70 -6.92 -4.67
C ILE A 38 8.13 -6.13 -5.86
N TRP A 39 7.94 -4.82 -5.70
CA TRP A 39 7.37 -3.94 -6.74
C TRP A 39 8.21 -3.93 -8.01
N LEU A 40 9.53 -3.82 -7.88
CA LEU A 40 10.49 -3.87 -8.99
C LEU A 40 10.54 -5.25 -9.66
N ALA A 41 10.21 -6.32 -8.95
CA ALA A 41 10.20 -7.67 -9.53
C ALA A 41 9.03 -7.90 -10.50
N TYR A 42 7.95 -7.12 -10.41
CA TYR A 42 6.84 -7.20 -11.36
C TYR A 42 7.16 -6.62 -12.74
N GLY A 43 8.12 -5.70 -12.82
CA GLY A 43 8.51 -5.04 -14.05
C GLY A 43 9.00 -3.61 -13.83
N PRO A 44 9.43 -2.92 -14.89
CA PRO A 44 9.90 -1.55 -14.81
C PRO A 44 8.80 -0.62 -14.30
N ILE A 45 9.22 0.43 -13.61
CA ILE A 45 8.39 1.55 -13.15
C ILE A 45 8.78 2.71 -14.06
N ASP A 46 7.85 3.11 -14.91
CA ASP A 46 8.07 4.13 -15.93
C ASP A 46 6.91 5.13 -15.87
N THR A 47 7.21 6.41 -16.08
CA THR A 47 6.22 7.49 -16.24
C THR A 47 6.37 8.17 -17.59
N ASN A 48 5.32 8.81 -18.07
CA ASN A 48 5.36 9.66 -19.26
C ASN A 48 5.91 11.07 -18.92
N GLU A 49 5.94 11.97 -19.90
CA GLU A 49 6.42 13.36 -19.73
C GLU A 49 5.61 14.18 -18.71
N GLU A 50 4.39 13.73 -18.36
CA GLU A 50 3.49 14.34 -17.38
C GLU A 50 3.57 13.65 -16.00
N ASN A 51 4.57 12.77 -15.79
CA ASN A 51 4.72 11.94 -14.59
C ASN A 51 3.57 10.95 -14.33
N ILE A 52 2.81 10.60 -15.37
CA ILE A 52 1.74 9.58 -15.30
C ILE A 52 2.33 8.21 -15.60
N ALA A 53 1.99 7.22 -14.79
CA ALA A 53 2.45 5.84 -14.90
C ALA A 53 2.16 5.23 -16.28
N VAL A 54 3.18 4.60 -16.86
CA VAL A 54 3.03 3.78 -18.06
C VAL A 54 2.37 2.45 -17.67
N GLN A 55 1.21 2.17 -18.26
CA GLN A 55 0.37 1.01 -17.93
C GLN A 55 0.88 -0.31 -18.54
N ASN A 56 2.08 -0.73 -18.11
CA ASN A 56 2.69 -2.00 -18.49
C ASN A 56 2.20 -3.16 -17.58
N GLU A 57 2.63 -4.39 -17.87
CA GLU A 57 2.25 -5.58 -17.07
C GLU A 57 2.61 -5.43 -15.57
N GLY A 58 3.76 -4.84 -15.26
CA GLY A 58 4.23 -4.63 -13.89
C GLY A 58 3.37 -3.61 -13.13
N TYR A 59 2.99 -2.52 -13.81
CA TYR A 59 2.05 -1.53 -13.29
C TYR A 59 0.74 -2.18 -12.82
N PHE A 60 0.12 -3.00 -13.68
CA PHE A 60 -1.15 -3.64 -13.31
C PHE A 60 -1.02 -4.58 -12.11
N LYS A 61 0.11 -5.29 -11.96
CA LYS A 61 0.37 -6.12 -10.76
C LYS A 61 0.54 -5.29 -9.50
N ARG A 62 1.24 -4.15 -9.58
CA ARG A 62 1.41 -3.22 -8.44
C ARG A 62 0.09 -2.58 -8.03
N VAL A 63 -0.69 -2.10 -9.00
CA VAL A 63 -2.04 -1.57 -8.77
C VAL A 63 -2.97 -2.62 -8.17
N GLN A 64 -2.91 -3.86 -8.67
CA GLN A 64 -3.70 -4.96 -8.10
C GLN A 64 -3.30 -5.24 -6.65
N LEU A 65 -2.00 -5.31 -6.35
CA LEU A 65 -1.51 -5.51 -5.00
C LEU A 65 -1.94 -4.38 -4.03
N ALA A 66 -1.85 -3.12 -4.46
CA ALA A 66 -2.31 -1.97 -3.69
C ALA A 66 -3.83 -2.00 -3.46
N THR A 67 -4.60 -2.33 -4.50
CA THR A 67 -6.06 -2.45 -4.43
C THR A 67 -6.50 -3.57 -3.49
N ASP A 68 -5.88 -4.74 -3.59
CA ASP A 68 -6.22 -5.89 -2.73
C ASP A 68 -5.76 -5.67 -1.28
N THR A 69 -4.68 -4.91 -1.09
CA THR A 69 -4.26 -4.40 0.22
C THR A 69 -5.35 -3.54 0.86
N CYS A 70 -5.92 -2.59 0.12
CA CYS A 70 -7.03 -1.76 0.60
C CYS A 70 -8.24 -2.63 1.00
N LYS A 71 -8.63 -3.58 0.15
CA LYS A 71 -9.74 -4.50 0.43
C LYS A 71 -9.50 -5.37 1.67
N LYS A 72 -8.25 -5.78 1.92
CA LYS A 72 -7.88 -6.63 3.08
C LYS A 72 -8.17 -5.94 4.41
N VAL A 73 -8.02 -4.62 4.46
CA VAL A 73 -8.17 -3.82 5.69
C VAL A 73 -9.45 -2.98 5.73
N LEU A 74 -10.19 -2.92 4.62
CA LEU A 74 -11.50 -2.27 4.52
C LEU A 74 -12.46 -2.62 5.68
N PRO A 75 -12.57 -3.88 6.15
CA PRO A 75 -13.47 -4.22 7.26
C PRO A 75 -13.17 -3.46 8.56
N ILE A 76 -11.92 -3.02 8.78
CA ILE A 76 -11.53 -2.23 9.96
C ILE A 76 -12.20 -0.85 9.92
N TRP A 77 -12.18 -0.20 8.76
CA TRP A 77 -12.90 1.06 8.56
C TRP A 77 -14.41 0.87 8.78
N GLU A 78 -14.99 -0.15 8.17
CA GLU A 78 -16.43 -0.42 8.26
C GLU A 78 -16.89 -0.68 9.69
N GLN A 79 -16.03 -1.30 10.51
CA GLN A 79 -16.31 -1.58 11.92
C GLN A 79 -16.38 -0.30 12.77
N TYR A 80 -15.47 0.66 12.58
CA TYR A 80 -15.28 1.78 13.52
C TYR A 80 -15.81 3.12 13.01
N ILE A 81 -15.88 3.31 11.69
CA ILE A 81 -16.33 4.56 11.05
C ILE A 81 -17.64 4.33 10.29
N GLY A 82 -17.75 3.21 9.57
CA GLY A 82 -18.96 2.80 8.86
C GLY A 82 -18.80 2.64 7.34
N ILE A 83 -19.90 2.30 6.67
CA ILE A 83 -19.93 1.97 5.24
C ILE A 83 -20.09 3.25 4.40
N ASN A 84 -19.63 3.23 3.14
CA ASN A 84 -19.68 4.33 2.17
C ASN A 84 -18.77 5.51 2.53
N GLY A 85 -17.67 5.22 3.25
CA GLY A 85 -16.66 6.19 3.63
C GLY A 85 -15.62 6.45 2.53
N ILE A 86 -14.54 7.13 2.92
CA ILE A 86 -13.41 7.48 2.04
C ILE A 86 -12.81 6.23 1.35
N PRO A 87 -12.57 5.09 2.04
CA PRO A 87 -12.07 3.88 1.40
C PRO A 87 -12.96 3.35 0.26
N HIS A 88 -14.29 3.39 0.43
CA HIS A 88 -15.23 2.92 -0.61
C HIS A 88 -15.18 3.82 -1.84
N LYS A 89 -15.13 5.14 -1.64
CA LYS A 89 -15.00 6.11 -2.73
C LYS A 89 -13.68 5.94 -3.48
N ALA A 90 -12.58 5.77 -2.76
CA ALA A 90 -11.27 5.54 -3.37
C ALA A 90 -11.26 4.26 -4.23
N LEU A 91 -11.81 3.15 -3.72
CA LEU A 91 -11.93 1.91 -4.50
C LEU A 91 -12.82 2.09 -5.75
N ASP A 92 -13.88 2.89 -5.67
CA ASP A 92 -14.72 3.22 -6.81
C ASP A 92 -13.97 4.07 -7.86
N TYR A 93 -13.27 5.12 -7.43
CA TYR A 93 -12.44 5.96 -8.32
C TYR A 93 -11.33 5.17 -9.00
N ALA A 94 -10.71 4.22 -8.29
CA ALA A 94 -9.74 3.32 -8.89
C ALA A 94 -10.34 2.52 -10.06
N ASN A 95 -11.54 1.96 -9.87
CA ASN A 95 -12.25 1.25 -10.95
C ASN A 95 -12.61 2.17 -12.12
N GLN A 96 -13.05 3.40 -11.83
CA GLN A 96 -13.40 4.38 -12.85
C GLN A 96 -12.17 4.79 -13.68
N TYR A 97 -11.02 5.03 -13.04
CA TYR A 97 -9.76 5.34 -13.73
C TYR A 97 -9.26 4.18 -14.59
N LEU A 98 -9.27 2.95 -14.05
CA LEU A 98 -8.88 1.75 -14.81
C LEU A 98 -9.82 1.48 -15.99
N SER A 99 -11.10 1.86 -15.87
CA SER A 99 -12.10 1.78 -16.93
C SER A 99 -12.09 2.97 -17.89
N LYS A 100 -11.15 3.92 -17.73
CA LYS A 100 -11.01 5.15 -18.54
C LYS A 100 -12.20 6.11 -18.46
N ASN A 101 -12.95 6.06 -17.37
CA ASN A 101 -14.01 7.02 -17.05
C ASN A 101 -13.49 8.25 -16.30
N LEU A 102 -12.27 8.17 -15.74
CA LEU A 102 -11.53 9.29 -15.16
C LEU A 102 -10.15 9.37 -15.81
N ASN A 103 -9.65 10.60 -15.98
CA ASN A 103 -8.26 10.86 -16.33
C ASN A 103 -7.39 11.06 -15.06
N ALA A 104 -6.08 11.28 -15.24
CA ALA A 104 -5.13 11.37 -14.13
C ALA A 104 -5.34 12.63 -13.28
N ASP A 105 -5.62 13.78 -13.92
CA ASP A 105 -5.86 15.05 -13.21
C ASP A 105 -7.14 14.97 -12.37
N GLU A 106 -8.21 14.43 -12.95
CA GLU A 106 -9.48 14.19 -12.23
C GLU A 106 -9.28 13.25 -11.04
N LEU A 107 -8.50 12.17 -11.22
CA LEU A 107 -8.21 11.24 -10.13
C LEU A 107 -7.36 11.91 -9.03
N GLN A 108 -6.40 12.76 -9.40
CA GLN A 108 -5.56 13.50 -8.45
C GLN A 108 -6.38 14.47 -7.61
N GLU A 109 -7.31 15.22 -8.24
CA GLU A 109 -8.21 16.14 -7.52
C GLU A 109 -9.10 15.38 -6.52
N LEU A 110 -9.64 14.24 -6.94
CA LEU A 110 -10.44 13.38 -6.07
C LEU A 110 -9.60 12.81 -4.91
N ALA A 111 -8.38 12.34 -5.17
CA ALA A 111 -7.46 11.84 -4.14
C ALA A 111 -7.14 12.94 -3.11
N ASN A 112 -6.85 14.16 -3.57
CA ASN A 112 -6.60 15.31 -2.70
C ASN A 112 -7.83 15.67 -1.85
N SER A 113 -9.03 15.61 -2.43
CA SER A 113 -10.28 15.85 -1.70
C SER A 113 -10.53 14.79 -0.62
N LEU A 114 -10.25 13.52 -0.92
CA LEU A 114 -10.35 12.43 0.05
C LEU A 114 -9.32 12.59 1.18
N LEU A 115 -8.07 12.95 0.85
CA LEU A 115 -7.01 13.21 1.83
C LEU A 115 -7.40 14.31 2.82
N ALA A 116 -7.89 15.45 2.32
CA ALA A 116 -8.37 16.54 3.16
C ALA A 116 -9.53 16.12 4.09
N GLY A 117 -10.31 15.12 3.68
CA GLY A 117 -11.36 14.52 4.52
C GLY A 117 -10.83 13.64 5.67
N LEU A 118 -9.63 13.06 5.51
CA LEU A 118 -8.98 12.24 6.55
C LEU A 118 -8.33 13.09 7.64
N ASP A 119 -7.85 14.30 7.30
CA ASP A 119 -7.18 15.18 8.25
C ASP A 119 -8.12 15.75 9.34
N ASN A 120 -9.44 15.62 9.17
CA ASN A 120 -10.43 16.01 10.16
C ASN A 120 -10.63 14.93 11.24
N THR A 121 -9.64 14.78 12.12
CA THR A 121 -9.59 13.73 13.15
C THR A 121 -10.00 14.17 14.55
N GLN A 122 -10.55 15.38 14.69
CA GLN A 122 -11.00 15.89 16.00
C GLN A 122 -12.07 14.96 16.60
N ASP A 123 -11.95 14.69 17.89
CA ASP A 123 -12.86 13.86 18.69
C ASP A 123 -12.94 12.36 18.32
N LEU A 124 -12.02 11.84 17.51
CA LEU A 124 -11.93 10.40 17.23
C LEU A 124 -11.32 9.63 18.40
N SER A 125 -11.88 8.45 18.69
CA SER A 125 -11.27 7.46 19.59
C SER A 125 -10.03 6.82 18.94
N ASP A 126 -9.16 6.19 19.75
CA ASP A 126 -7.96 5.49 19.26
C ASP A 126 -8.29 4.44 18.18
N ASP A 127 -9.37 3.68 18.35
CA ASP A 127 -9.83 2.70 17.35
C ASP A 127 -10.25 3.37 16.03
N GLN A 128 -10.89 4.54 16.11
CA GLN A 128 -11.26 5.32 14.92
C GLN A 128 -10.03 5.96 14.26
N LEU A 129 -9.07 6.45 15.04
CA LEU A 129 -7.79 6.97 14.53
C LEU A 129 -7.01 5.85 13.81
N ASN A 130 -6.97 4.65 14.37
CA ASN A 130 -6.38 3.50 13.69
C ASN A 130 -7.16 3.13 12.41
N ALA A 131 -8.49 3.22 12.43
CA ALA A 131 -9.31 2.99 11.23
C ALA A 131 -9.07 4.04 10.13
N VAL A 132 -8.72 5.28 10.47
CA VAL A 132 -8.35 6.33 9.50
C VAL A 132 -7.12 5.93 8.66
N LEU A 133 -6.22 5.10 9.18
CA LEU A 133 -5.09 4.54 8.41
C LEU A 133 -5.54 3.71 7.19
N VAL A 134 -6.72 3.09 7.25
CA VAL A 134 -7.33 2.44 6.07
C VAL A 134 -7.66 3.47 4.99
N GLY A 135 -8.12 4.65 5.38
CA GLY A 135 -8.35 5.78 4.49
C GLY A 135 -7.06 6.22 3.79
N TYR A 136 -5.98 6.42 4.54
CA TYR A 136 -4.69 6.78 3.98
C TYR A 136 -4.16 5.71 3.02
N ALA A 137 -4.29 4.41 3.37
CA ALA A 137 -3.93 3.31 2.47
C ALA A 137 -4.70 3.39 1.14
N CYS A 138 -6.01 3.64 1.19
CA CYS A 138 -6.84 3.76 0.00
C CYS A 138 -6.55 5.01 -0.83
N VAL A 139 -6.18 6.13 -0.21
CA VAL A 139 -5.78 7.34 -0.93
C VAL A 139 -4.42 7.15 -1.60
N ASP A 140 -3.43 6.58 -0.90
CA ASP A 140 -2.12 6.28 -1.49
C ASP A 140 -2.22 5.27 -2.65
N MET A 141 -3.17 4.34 -2.58
CA MET A 141 -3.47 3.45 -3.70
C MET A 141 -3.86 4.23 -4.96
N LEU A 142 -4.65 5.31 -4.84
CA LEU A 142 -4.95 6.18 -5.99
C LEU A 142 -3.70 6.89 -6.53
N LEU A 143 -2.78 7.31 -5.66
CA LEU A 143 -1.51 7.90 -6.08
C LEU A 143 -0.65 6.88 -6.82
N THR A 144 -0.67 5.61 -6.41
CA THR A 144 -0.05 4.49 -7.15
C THR A 144 -0.69 4.29 -8.52
N LEU A 145 -2.01 4.49 -8.68
CA LEU A 145 -2.66 4.44 -9.99
C LEU A 145 -2.15 5.55 -10.93
N ILE A 146 -1.89 6.74 -10.38
CA ILE A 146 -1.46 7.93 -11.14
C ILE A 146 0.02 7.84 -11.50
N GLY A 147 0.90 7.64 -10.51
CA GLY A 147 2.36 7.76 -10.66
C GLY A 147 3.16 6.47 -10.50
N ASP A 148 2.50 5.33 -10.23
CA ASP A 148 3.13 4.06 -9.83
C ASP A 148 3.85 4.16 -8.47
N CYS A 149 4.46 3.07 -8.00
CA CYS A 149 5.14 3.03 -6.71
C CYS A 149 6.47 3.80 -6.74
N TYR A 150 6.78 4.52 -5.65
CA TYR A 150 8.09 5.15 -5.46
C TYR A 150 9.16 4.10 -5.11
N CYS A 151 10.14 3.92 -5.99
CA CYS A 151 11.23 2.94 -5.84
C CYS A 151 12.65 3.53 -5.93
N GLU A 152 12.78 4.85 -5.97
CA GLU A 152 14.06 5.51 -5.72
C GLU A 152 14.45 5.34 -4.23
N ASP A 153 15.72 5.57 -3.90
CA ASP A 153 16.23 5.52 -2.52
C ASP A 153 15.84 4.24 -1.74
N LEU A 154 16.40 3.11 -2.19
CA LEU A 154 16.10 1.79 -1.64
C LEU A 154 16.48 1.60 -0.17
N ASP A 155 17.27 2.49 0.40
CA ASP A 155 17.80 2.37 1.76
C ASP A 155 17.07 3.26 2.79
N ASP A 156 16.02 3.98 2.38
CA ASP A 156 15.17 4.73 3.29
C ASP A 156 14.55 3.83 4.38
N ASP A 157 14.54 4.33 5.61
CA ASP A 157 13.82 3.70 6.72
C ASP A 157 12.37 4.20 6.76
N ASP A 158 11.46 3.31 7.13
CA ASP A 158 10.04 3.63 7.24
C ASP A 158 9.78 4.68 8.32
N GLU A 159 10.53 4.67 9.42
CA GLU A 159 10.37 5.62 10.53
C GLU A 159 10.66 7.07 10.14
N ASP A 160 11.52 7.28 9.14
CA ASP A 160 12.00 8.60 8.71
C ASP A 160 11.14 9.24 7.60
N LEU A 161 10.08 8.55 7.14
CA LEU A 161 9.21 9.04 6.06
C LEU A 161 8.09 9.96 6.57
N ASP A 162 7.84 11.03 5.82
CA ASP A 162 6.66 11.89 6.03
C ASP A 162 5.36 11.23 5.56
N PHE A 163 5.46 10.35 4.55
CA PHE A 163 4.34 9.63 3.97
C PHE A 163 4.73 8.18 3.68
N TRP A 164 3.84 7.26 4.03
CA TRP A 164 4.06 5.84 3.80
C TRP A 164 3.31 5.31 2.58
N ASP A 165 3.74 4.18 2.06
CA ASP A 165 3.02 3.51 0.98
C ASP A 165 1.76 2.78 1.50
N THR A 166 0.87 2.45 0.55
CA THR A 166 -0.40 1.74 0.74
C THR A 166 -0.28 0.55 1.69
N SER A 167 0.79 -0.25 1.54
CA SER A 167 0.97 -1.47 2.34
C SER A 167 1.39 -1.18 3.77
N MET A 168 2.14 -0.12 4.03
CA MET A 168 2.52 0.25 5.38
C MET A 168 1.34 0.87 6.15
N TYR A 169 0.55 1.75 5.53
CA TYR A 169 -0.69 2.25 6.14
C TYR A 169 -1.65 1.10 6.49
N ALA A 170 -1.83 0.15 5.58
CA ALA A 170 -2.68 -1.01 5.81
C ALA A 170 -2.12 -1.95 6.88
N ALA A 171 -0.80 -2.18 6.91
CA ALA A 171 -0.14 -2.95 7.96
C ALA A 171 -0.35 -2.33 9.33
N ALA A 172 -0.24 -1.01 9.42
CA ALA A 172 -0.45 -0.26 10.64
C ALA A 172 -1.91 -0.38 11.09
N ALA A 173 -2.87 -0.12 10.20
CA ALA A 173 -4.30 -0.30 10.48
C ALA A 173 -4.63 -1.72 10.99
N PHE A 174 -4.06 -2.74 10.35
CA PHE A 174 -4.31 -4.15 10.71
C PHE A 174 -3.73 -4.53 12.08
N SER A 175 -2.59 -3.95 12.44
CA SER A 175 -1.86 -4.28 13.66
C SER A 175 -2.13 -3.35 14.84
N GLY A 176 -2.84 -2.24 14.63
CA GLY A 176 -3.21 -1.26 15.66
C GLY A 176 -2.27 -0.06 15.77
N GLY A 177 -1.38 0.15 14.80
CA GLY A 177 -0.42 1.25 14.80
C GLY A 177 0.90 0.88 14.14
N TYR A 178 1.97 1.63 14.41
CA TYR A 178 3.27 1.45 13.74
C TYR A 178 4.27 0.71 14.64
N PRO A 179 5.25 -0.03 14.07
CA PRO A 179 6.19 -0.83 14.86
C PRO A 179 7.29 -0.02 15.57
N TRP A 180 7.45 1.26 15.23
CA TRP A 180 8.41 2.19 15.85
C TRP A 180 7.75 3.19 16.81
N LEU A 181 6.41 3.21 16.91
CA LEU A 181 5.72 4.08 17.86
C LEU A 181 5.47 3.40 19.21
N ASP A 182 5.37 4.22 20.24
CA ASP A 182 4.93 3.82 21.57
C ASP A 182 3.39 3.90 21.72
N SER A 183 2.87 3.34 22.83
CA SER A 183 1.44 3.39 23.19
C SER A 183 0.88 4.82 23.13
N PRO A 184 -0.34 5.06 22.59
CA PRO A 184 -1.35 4.06 22.21
C PRO A 184 -1.28 3.49 20.78
N PHE A 185 -0.36 3.96 19.94
CA PHE A 185 -0.27 3.55 18.51
C PHE A 185 0.89 2.57 18.22
N GLN A 186 1.23 1.76 19.21
CA GLN A 186 2.21 0.68 19.03
C GLN A 186 1.55 -0.51 18.34
N SER A 187 2.10 -0.92 17.19
CA SER A 187 1.63 -2.11 16.49
C SER A 187 1.74 -3.38 17.34
N SER A 188 0.82 -4.32 17.17
CA SER A 188 0.99 -5.70 17.65
C SER A 188 1.94 -6.46 16.71
N PRO A 189 3.12 -6.94 17.18
CA PRO A 189 4.04 -7.70 16.33
C PRO A 189 3.43 -8.98 15.74
N ILE A 190 2.49 -9.60 16.46
CA ILE A 190 1.80 -10.81 15.98
C ILE A 190 0.91 -10.47 14.78
N LYS A 191 0.00 -9.49 14.93
CA LYS A 191 -0.88 -9.06 13.84
C LYS A 191 -0.10 -8.46 12.67
N LEU A 192 0.99 -7.73 12.95
CA LEU A 192 1.85 -7.17 11.93
C LEU A 192 2.50 -8.28 11.09
N GLY A 193 3.02 -9.33 11.73
CA GLY A 193 3.54 -10.51 11.04
C GLY A 193 2.49 -11.26 10.22
N GLU A 194 1.26 -11.40 10.74
CA GLU A 194 0.14 -11.99 10.00
C GLU A 194 -0.19 -11.20 8.72
N TYR A 195 -0.26 -9.88 8.83
CA TYR A 195 -0.49 -9.00 7.68
C TYR A 195 0.61 -9.15 6.63
N TRP A 196 1.88 -9.05 7.05
CA TRP A 196 2.99 -9.10 6.10
C TRP A 196 3.17 -10.48 5.46
N GLN A 197 2.87 -11.55 6.20
CA GLN A 197 2.85 -12.89 5.63
C GLN A 197 1.78 -13.00 4.54
N TRP A 198 0.55 -12.52 4.81
CA TRP A 198 -0.49 -12.44 3.79
C TRP A 198 -0.06 -11.60 2.57
N TYR A 199 0.53 -10.43 2.80
CA TYR A 199 0.96 -9.52 1.74
C TYR A 199 1.97 -10.19 0.79
N ILE A 200 2.98 -10.86 1.36
CA ILE A 200 4.01 -11.56 0.60
C ILE A 200 3.42 -12.74 -0.17
N ASP A 201 2.57 -13.54 0.48
CA ASP A 201 1.96 -14.71 -0.16
C ASP A 201 1.05 -14.27 -1.31
N HIS A 202 0.27 -13.20 -1.13
CA HIS A 202 -0.55 -12.61 -2.19
C HIS A 202 0.31 -12.10 -3.34
N ALA A 203 1.37 -11.35 -3.04
CA ALA A 203 2.32 -10.84 -4.02
C ALA A 203 3.03 -11.95 -4.82
N ALA A 204 3.20 -13.14 -4.24
CA ALA A 204 3.78 -14.28 -4.95
C ALA A 204 2.82 -14.91 -5.97
N THR A 205 1.51 -14.64 -5.89
CA THR A 205 0.50 -15.17 -6.80
C THR A 205 0.15 -14.26 -7.98
N LEU A 206 0.59 -13.00 -7.94
CA LEU A 206 0.38 -12.01 -9.01
C LEU A 206 1.42 -12.16 -10.13
#